data_AF-A0A5S3UU31-F1
#
_entry.id   AF-A0A5S3UU31-F1
#
_cell.length_a   1.000
_cell.length_b   1.000
_cell.length_c   1.000
_cell.angle_alpha   90.00
_cell.angle_beta   90.00
_cell.angle_gamma   90.00
#
_symmetry.space_group_name_H-M   'P 1'
#
loop_
_entity.id
_entity.type
_entity.pdbx_description
1 polymer ?
#
loop_
_entity_poly.entity_id
_entity_poly.type
_entity_poly.pdbx_seq_one_letter_code
_entity_poly.pdbx_strand_id
1 'polypeptide(L)'
;MKKTLCSLVFFTLLGCGDPAPQELLNDYYLSSTNSSNTYITKGASIVIRSDVVYTEIKGDFIIGKRIFSDYPDHNDRNEDELGYFFINTKTGEVKLGLEEKGVEFIEHLR
;
A
#
# COMPACT_ATOMS: atom_id res chain seq x y z
N MET A 1 37.08 22.30 -41.01
CA MET A 1 35.66 22.62 -41.31
C MET A 1 34.80 22.25 -40.11
N LYS A 2 33.84 23.11 -39.80
CA LYS A 2 33.01 23.12 -38.59
C LYS A 2 31.91 22.04 -38.61
N LYS A 3 31.66 21.49 -37.41
CA LYS A 3 30.37 21.03 -36.85
C LYS A 3 29.64 19.87 -37.54
N THR A 4 29.43 18.80 -36.77
CA THR A 4 28.06 18.33 -36.51
C THR A 4 28.00 17.68 -35.12
N LEU A 5 27.44 18.46 -34.19
CA LEU A 5 27.06 18.05 -32.85
C LEU A 5 25.82 17.14 -33.00
N CYS A 6 25.97 15.83 -32.81
CA CYS A 6 24.83 14.92 -32.74
C CYS A 6 24.24 15.04 -31.33
N SER A 7 23.39 16.05 -31.14
CA SER A 7 22.60 16.22 -29.92
C SER A 7 21.51 15.16 -29.95
N LEU A 8 21.75 14.04 -29.27
CA LEU A 8 20.70 13.09 -28.93
C LEU A 8 19.93 13.72 -27.76
N VAL A 9 18.84 14.41 -28.07
CA VAL A 9 17.89 14.87 -27.06
C VAL A 9 17.16 13.64 -26.54
N PHE A 10 17.63 13.11 -25.41
CA PHE A 10 16.86 12.15 -24.62
C PHE A 10 15.67 12.91 -24.01
N PHE A 11 14.53 12.90 -24.72
CA PHE A 11 13.24 13.23 -24.13
C PHE A 11 12.89 12.10 -23.16
N THR A 12 13.34 12.22 -21.90
CA THR A 12 12.69 11.51 -20.80
C THR A 12 11.32 12.14 -20.63
N LEU A 13 10.32 11.55 -21.27
CA LEU A 13 8.92 11.74 -20.91
C LEU A 13 8.82 11.30 -19.44
N LEU A 14 8.90 12.26 -18.52
CA LEU A 14 8.42 12.09 -17.15
C LEU A 14 6.90 11.98 -17.24
N GLY A 15 6.43 10.82 -17.69
CA GLY A 15 5.05 10.42 -17.54
C GLY A 15 4.78 10.41 -16.04
N CYS A 16 3.84 11.24 -15.61
CA CYS A 16 3.17 11.08 -14.33
C CYS A 16 2.38 9.78 -14.44
N GLY A 17 3.07 8.65 -14.27
CA GLY A 17 2.47 7.34 -14.19
C GLY A 17 1.93 7.15 -12.78
N ASP A 18 0.75 6.56 -12.69
CA ASP A 18 0.22 6.14 -11.39
C ASP A 18 1.25 5.24 -10.69
N PRO A 19 1.30 5.25 -9.34
CA PRO A 19 2.23 4.42 -8.60
C PRO A 19 2.06 2.96 -9.01
N ALA A 20 3.14 2.32 -9.46
CA ALA A 20 3.09 0.89 -9.76
C ALA A 20 2.78 0.12 -8.46
N PRO A 21 1.86 -0.87 -8.50
CA PRO A 21 1.60 -1.70 -7.34
C PRO A 21 2.87 -2.36 -6.81
N GLN A 22 3.10 -2.26 -5.50
CA GLN A 22 4.19 -2.93 -4.80
C GLN A 22 3.71 -4.29 -4.30
N GLU A 23 4.40 -5.36 -4.69
CA GLU A 23 4.13 -6.69 -4.15
C GLU A 23 4.48 -6.75 -2.65
N LEU A 24 3.59 -7.34 -1.87
CA LEU A 24 3.78 -7.62 -0.46
C LEU A 24 4.14 -9.11 -0.27
N LEU A 25 3.14 -9.99 -0.27
CA LEU A 25 3.30 -11.42 -0.02
C LEU A 25 2.13 -12.19 -0.66
N ASN A 26 2.34 -13.37 -1.24
CA ASN A 26 1.28 -14.28 -1.71
C ASN A 26 0.22 -13.60 -2.60
N ASP A 27 0.67 -12.89 -3.63
CA ASP A 27 -0.15 -12.12 -4.59
C ASP A 27 -0.94 -10.97 -3.98
N TYR A 28 -0.60 -10.54 -2.77
CA TYR A 28 -1.09 -9.29 -2.20
C TYR A 28 -0.20 -8.14 -2.65
N TYR A 29 -0.81 -7.02 -3.02
CA TYR A 29 -0.12 -5.83 -3.49
C TYR A 29 -0.58 -4.59 -2.72
N LEU A 30 0.36 -3.76 -2.28
CA LEU A 30 0.10 -2.37 -1.90
C LEU A 30 -0.03 -1.56 -3.19
N SER A 31 -1.23 -1.09 -3.46
CA SER A 31 -1.59 -0.34 -4.66
C SER A 31 -1.97 1.09 -4.29
N SER A 32 -2.00 1.99 -5.28
CA SER A 32 -2.40 3.37 -5.04
C SER A 32 -3.08 3.95 -6.27
N THR A 33 -4.12 4.76 -6.07
CA THR A 33 -4.69 5.59 -7.16
C THR A 33 -4.02 6.96 -7.22
N ASN A 34 -3.43 7.42 -6.12
CA ASN A 34 -2.62 8.65 -6.03
C ASN A 34 -1.74 8.58 -4.76
N SER A 35 -0.93 9.60 -4.49
CA SER A 35 -0.04 9.65 -3.32
C SER A 35 -0.76 9.56 -1.96
N SER A 36 -2.03 9.90 -1.93
CA SER A 36 -2.84 9.96 -0.71
C SER A 36 -3.78 8.78 -0.57
N ASN A 37 -3.99 7.97 -1.60
CA ASN A 37 -4.94 6.86 -1.59
C ASN A 37 -4.24 5.55 -1.90
N THR A 38 -3.88 4.85 -0.82
CA THR A 38 -3.16 3.58 -0.79
C THR A 38 -4.07 2.48 -0.24
N TYR A 39 -4.06 1.30 -0.86
CA TYR A 39 -4.94 0.19 -0.50
C TYR A 39 -4.25 -1.14 -0.78
N ILE A 40 -4.73 -2.23 -0.20
CA ILE A 40 -4.18 -3.57 -0.46
C ILE A 40 -5.14 -4.35 -1.35
N THR A 41 -4.60 -4.96 -2.40
CA THR A 41 -5.31 -5.87 -3.31
C THR A 41 -4.77 -7.28 -3.25
N LYS A 42 -5.56 -8.25 -3.73
CA LYS A 42 -5.12 -9.59 -4.13
C LYS A 42 -5.71 -9.90 -5.50
N GLY A 43 -4.85 -10.00 -6.52
CA GLY A 43 -5.31 -9.98 -7.91
C GLY A 43 -6.16 -8.74 -8.20
N ALA A 44 -7.38 -8.92 -8.73
CA ALA A 44 -8.29 -7.82 -9.03
C ALA A 44 -9.16 -7.36 -7.84
N SER A 45 -9.04 -7.99 -6.66
CA SER A 45 -9.91 -7.71 -5.51
C SER A 45 -9.25 -6.75 -4.52
N ILE A 46 -9.97 -5.74 -4.06
CA ILE A 46 -9.55 -4.87 -2.94
C ILE A 46 -9.80 -5.63 -1.63
N VAL A 47 -8.77 -5.76 -0.81
CA VAL A 47 -8.78 -6.48 0.47
C VAL A 47 -8.84 -5.49 1.63
N ILE A 48 -7.92 -4.53 1.65
CA ILE A 48 -7.94 -3.42 2.60
C ILE A 48 -8.28 -2.18 1.80
N ARG A 49 -9.48 -1.67 2.02
CA ARG A 49 -9.87 -0.33 1.59
C ARG A 49 -9.38 0.67 2.66
N SER A 50 -9.08 1.90 2.25
CA SER A 50 -8.55 3.02 3.05
C SER A 50 -7.04 3.15 3.06
N ASP A 51 -6.59 4.41 3.06
CA ASP A 51 -5.21 4.91 3.04
C ASP A 51 -4.28 4.16 4.00
N VAL A 52 -3.68 3.10 3.49
CA VAL A 52 -2.66 2.32 4.17
C VAL A 52 -1.41 3.17 4.33
N VAL A 53 -1.09 3.50 5.58
CA VAL A 53 0.04 4.37 5.96
C VAL A 53 1.32 3.56 6.09
N TYR A 54 1.18 2.31 6.54
CA TYR A 54 2.30 1.45 6.84
C TYR A 54 1.93 -0.02 6.66
N THR A 55 2.87 -0.81 6.15
CA THR A 55 2.80 -2.27 6.09
C THR A 55 4.11 -2.91 6.48
N GLU A 56 4.03 -4.04 7.17
CA GLU A 56 5.14 -4.92 7.50
C GLU A 56 4.73 -6.37 7.21
N ILE A 57 5.71 -7.22 6.86
CA ILE A 57 5.49 -8.65 6.65
C ILE A 57 6.18 -9.42 7.78
N LYS A 58 5.44 -10.28 8.49
CA LYS A 58 5.95 -11.19 9.52
C LYS A 58 5.42 -12.60 9.29
N GLY A 59 6.30 -13.51 8.88
CA GLY A 59 5.91 -14.87 8.48
C GLY A 59 4.86 -14.85 7.37
N ASP A 60 3.71 -15.47 7.62
CA ASP A 60 2.56 -15.50 6.70
C ASP A 60 1.64 -14.26 6.83
N PHE A 61 1.99 -13.27 7.65
CA PHE A 61 1.14 -12.12 7.95
C PHE A 61 1.62 -10.85 7.25
N ILE A 62 0.67 -10.12 6.67
CA ILE A 62 0.82 -8.70 6.35
C ILE A 62 0.15 -7.92 7.48
N ILE A 63 0.89 -7.08 8.17
CA ILE A 63 0.43 -6.24 9.28
C ILE A 63 0.49 -4.80 8.79
N GLY A 64 -0.44 -3.95 9.20
CA GLY A 64 -0.35 -2.55 8.81
C GLY A 64 -1.18 -1.60 9.63
N LYS A 65 -1.01 -0.32 9.30
CA LYS A 65 -1.79 0.82 9.81
C LYS A 65 -2.51 1.47 8.64
N ARG A 66 -3.73 1.91 8.87
CA ARG A 66 -4.52 2.68 7.90
C ARG A 66 -5.23 3.83 8.59
N ILE A 67 -5.51 4.88 7.84
CA ILE A 67 -6.44 5.93 8.28
C ILE A 67 -7.86 5.39 8.19
N PHE A 68 -8.65 5.53 9.26
CA PHE A 68 -10.08 5.26 9.19
C PHE A 68 -10.73 6.37 8.38
N SER A 69 -11.55 5.97 7.41
CA SER A 69 -12.35 6.89 6.62
C SER A 69 -13.69 6.23 6.33
N ASP A 70 -14.77 6.96 6.57
CA ASP A 70 -16.11 6.59 6.13
C ASP A 70 -16.21 6.61 4.59
N TYR A 71 -15.31 7.36 3.93
CA TYR A 71 -15.26 7.57 2.49
C TYR A 71 -13.83 7.41 1.94
N PRO A 72 -13.28 6.18 1.95
CA PRO A 72 -11.88 5.91 1.60
C PRO A 72 -11.51 6.23 0.13
N ASP A 73 -12.49 6.48 -0.73
CA ASP A 73 -12.28 6.84 -2.13
C ASP A 73 -12.26 8.38 -2.34
N HIS A 74 -12.50 9.18 -1.29
CA HIS A 74 -12.71 10.62 -1.40
C HIS A 74 -11.52 11.47 -0.92
N ASN A 75 -10.40 10.87 -0.52
CA ASN A 75 -9.24 11.55 0.08
C ASN A 75 -9.57 12.42 1.32
N ASP A 76 -10.75 12.23 1.92
CA ASP A 76 -11.14 12.85 3.19
C ASP A 76 -10.44 12.10 4.34
N ARG A 77 -9.18 12.48 4.55
CA ARG A 77 -8.30 11.93 5.58
C ARG A 77 -8.58 12.57 6.93
N ASN A 78 -8.99 11.76 7.90
CA ASN A 78 -8.85 12.11 9.30
C ASN A 78 -7.60 11.39 9.84
N GLU A 79 -6.42 12.01 9.69
CA GLU A 79 -5.14 11.40 10.10
C GLU A 79 -5.07 11.13 11.62
N ASP A 80 -5.99 11.71 12.40
CA ASP A 80 -6.09 11.51 13.85
C ASP A 80 -6.72 10.16 14.23
N GLU A 81 -7.36 9.45 13.29
CA GLU A 81 -7.99 8.14 13.53
C GLU A 81 -7.27 7.03 12.77
N LEU A 82 -6.18 6.52 13.36
CA LEU A 82 -5.46 5.36 12.83
C LEU A 82 -6.02 4.05 13.38
N GLY A 83 -6.14 3.05 12.49
CA GLY A 83 -6.50 1.68 12.83
C GLY A 83 -5.45 0.69 12.37
N TYR A 84 -5.20 -0.31 13.19
CA TYR A 84 -4.35 -1.44 12.79
C TYR A 84 -5.15 -2.53 12.08
N PHE A 85 -4.47 -3.29 11.24
CA PHE A 85 -5.00 -4.48 10.59
C PHE A 85 -3.95 -5.58 10.49
N PHE A 86 -4.42 -6.81 10.26
CA PHE A 86 -3.58 -7.85 9.68
C PHE A 86 -4.32 -8.64 8.61
N ILE A 87 -3.53 -9.28 7.76
CA ILE A 87 -3.95 -10.27 6.78
C ILE A 87 -3.11 -11.52 7.01
N ASN A 88 -3.74 -12.65 7.32
CA ASN A 88 -3.08 -13.95 7.25
C ASN A 88 -3.13 -14.43 5.80
N THR A 89 -2.00 -14.36 5.10
CA THR A 89 -1.97 -14.62 3.66
C THR A 89 -2.17 -16.10 3.30
N LYS A 90 -1.96 -17.01 4.25
CA LYS A 90 -2.18 -18.45 4.10
C LYS A 90 -3.65 -18.83 4.17
N THR A 91 -4.42 -18.20 5.06
CA THR A 91 -5.85 -18.46 5.23
C THR A 91 -6.75 -17.47 4.51
N GLY A 92 -6.23 -16.30 4.13
CA GLY A 92 -6.99 -15.17 3.63
C GLY A 92 -7.75 -14.40 4.71
N GLU A 93 -7.56 -14.71 6.00
CA GLU A 93 -8.20 -13.99 7.11
C GLU A 93 -7.76 -12.53 7.13
N VAL A 94 -8.71 -11.61 7.28
CA VAL A 94 -8.47 -10.18 7.42
C VAL A 94 -9.11 -9.71 8.72
N LYS A 95 -8.35 -8.99 9.55
CA LYS A 95 -8.89 -8.29 10.73
C LYS A 95 -8.55 -6.82 10.68
N LEU A 96 -9.54 -5.99 11.00
CA LEU A 96 -9.46 -4.53 11.00
C LEU A 96 -9.74 -4.01 12.42
N GLY A 97 -9.23 -2.81 12.72
CA GLY A 97 -9.53 -2.11 13.98
C GLY A 97 -8.94 -2.79 15.20
N LEU A 98 -7.74 -3.36 15.04
CA LEU A 98 -7.01 -3.92 16.17
C LEU A 98 -6.48 -2.80 17.05
N GLU A 99 -6.55 -3.01 18.36
CA GLU A 99 -5.77 -2.22 19.31
C GLU A 99 -4.28 -2.59 19.19
N GLU A 100 -3.40 -1.72 19.65
CA GLU A 100 -1.94 -1.91 19.62
C GLU A 100 -1.51 -3.26 20.23
N LYS A 101 -2.15 -3.69 21.34
CA LYS A 101 -1.92 -4.99 21.96
C LYS A 101 -2.23 -6.18 21.04
N GLY A 102 -3.23 -6.03 20.18
CA GLY A 102 -3.58 -7.04 19.18
C GLY A 102 -2.51 -7.19 18.10
N VAL A 103 -1.73 -6.13 17.85
CA VAL A 103 -0.61 -6.11 16.91
C VAL A 103 0.62 -6.74 17.55
N GLU A 104 0.94 -6.35 18.79
CA GLU A 104 2.05 -6.95 19.57
C GLU A 104 1.97 -8.47 19.57
N PHE A 105 0.78 -9.06 19.73
CA PHE A 105 0.59 -10.51 19.65
C PHE A 105 1.13 -11.11 18.34
N ILE A 106 0.88 -10.43 17.22
CA ILE A 106 1.32 -10.87 15.88
C ILE A 106 2.82 -10.66 15.72
N GLU A 107 3.40 -9.63 16.34
CA GLU A 107 4.85 -9.41 16.33
C GLU A 107 5.64 -10.54 16.99
N HIS A 108 4.99 -11.33 17.86
CA HIS A 108 5.59 -12.49 18.51
C HIS A 108 5.37 -13.80 17.73
N LEU A 109 4.60 -13.78 16.63
CA LEU A 109 4.45 -14.93 15.74
C LEU A 109 5.71 -15.04 14.86
N ARG A 110 6.52 -16.06 15.11
CA ARG A 110 7.72 -16.41 14.33
C ARG A 110 7.37 -17.14 13.03
#